data_AF-A0AA44DHI6-F1
#
_entry.id   AF-A0AA44DHI6-F1
#
_cell.length_a   1.000
_cell.length_b   1.000
_cell.length_c   1.000
_cell.angle_alpha   90.00
_cell.angle_beta   90.00
_cell.angle_gamma   90.00
#
_symmetry.space_group_name_H-M   'P 1'
#
loop_
_entity.id
_entity.type
_entity.pdbx_description
1 polymer ?
#
loop_
_entity_poly.entity_id
_entity_poly.type
_entity_poly.pdbx_seq_one_letter_code
_entity_poly.pdbx_strand_id
1 'polypeptide(L)'
;PDGAAAPPCARNPVSEAALDPAKLRRVAPAAWRHSSRTDFSVWPARGALAGDEALLRRALAVWARPGSRVRVSATPGTPPGPPMGPPQLLFAGGVDGARVVLFHDGLRAVRYAEPEEGTQGAALDFARTDGADTAASAALVVARTYSNVRYLTAPWVRGVAVRDLLVPEGGTRPLERDAAGVTAPMQSPAAAGRCRSWEVLEVRDGVAARVLTDLGEPTPVRLTSGPPSGPADVAGRDALREWARTACLLRSVRSLGVRSVNSWRFAEQELPGAGAGTAAWLCTRAETWRGPGSRVLTQFQAPPAAASGPGGPPATGVVAARVEDSPGCGSREPHVLAGVLWKDPDGRWHVLAAGSPGVASLAVSGGVEGGAAGRLLAVGAERGTRVDLTGRLEDGTRIDALR
;
A
#
# COMPACT_ATOMS: atom_id res chain seq x y z
N PRO A 1 -47.52 6.39 -21.80
CA PRO A 1 -46.51 7.37 -22.26
C PRO A 1 -45.12 6.73 -22.22
N ASP A 2 -44.51 6.64 -23.40
CA ASP A 2 -43.35 5.82 -23.74
C ASP A 2 -42.09 6.17 -22.94
N GLY A 3 -41.59 5.20 -22.19
CA GLY A 3 -40.25 5.23 -21.62
C GLY A 3 -39.26 4.67 -22.63
N ALA A 4 -38.34 5.50 -23.10
CA ALA A 4 -37.37 5.20 -24.16
C ALA A 4 -36.78 3.77 -24.04
N ALA A 5 -36.88 3.02 -25.13
CA ALA A 5 -36.40 1.66 -25.27
C ALA A 5 -34.92 1.53 -24.83
N ALA A 6 -34.64 0.53 -24.00
CA ALA A 6 -33.28 0.15 -23.62
C ALA A 6 -32.44 -0.10 -24.89
N PRO A 7 -31.17 0.35 -24.95
CA PRO A 7 -30.32 0.05 -26.09
C PRO A 7 -30.21 -1.49 -26.29
N PRO A 8 -30.11 -1.99 -27.54
CA PRO A 8 -30.14 -3.42 -27.86
C PRO A 8 -29.06 -4.29 -27.19
N CYS A 9 -28.04 -3.70 -26.56
CA CYS A 9 -27.04 -4.41 -25.76
C CYS A 9 -27.61 -5.02 -24.46
N ALA A 10 -28.87 -4.71 -24.09
CA ALA A 10 -29.52 -5.18 -22.87
C ALA A 10 -30.07 -6.63 -22.92
N ARG A 11 -29.95 -7.33 -24.06
CA ARG A 11 -30.33 -8.76 -24.22
C ARG A 11 -29.17 -9.61 -24.73
N ASN A 12 -27.96 -9.37 -24.21
CA ASN A 12 -26.84 -10.27 -24.44
C ASN A 12 -26.94 -11.43 -23.44
N PRO A 13 -27.05 -12.70 -23.89
CA PRO A 13 -27.14 -13.87 -23.01
C PRO A 13 -25.99 -13.98 -22.00
N VAL A 14 -24.80 -13.47 -22.35
CA VAL A 14 -23.64 -13.42 -21.46
C VAL A 14 -23.87 -12.41 -20.33
N SER A 15 -24.45 -11.25 -20.64
CA SER A 15 -24.78 -10.23 -19.65
C SER A 15 -25.91 -10.69 -18.73
N GLU A 16 -26.92 -11.39 -19.26
CA GLU A 16 -27.98 -11.99 -18.43
C GLU A 16 -27.42 -13.09 -17.54
N ALA A 17 -26.56 -13.96 -18.07
CA ALA A 17 -25.88 -14.99 -17.29
C ALA A 17 -24.99 -14.41 -16.19
N ALA A 18 -24.35 -13.26 -16.42
CA ALA A 18 -23.53 -12.58 -15.44
C ALA A 18 -24.33 -12.04 -14.23
N LEU A 19 -25.65 -11.89 -14.38
CA LEU A 19 -26.57 -11.40 -13.35
C LEU A 19 -27.38 -12.50 -12.67
N ASP A 20 -27.16 -13.75 -13.07
CA ASP A 20 -27.80 -14.92 -12.49
C ASP A 20 -27.01 -15.44 -11.28
N PRO A 21 -27.54 -15.37 -10.04
CA PRO A 21 -26.84 -15.88 -8.86
C PRO A 21 -26.56 -17.39 -8.93
N ALA A 22 -27.33 -18.17 -9.70
CA ALA A 22 -27.10 -19.60 -9.87
C ALA A 22 -25.85 -19.90 -10.73
N LYS A 23 -25.41 -18.93 -11.55
CA LYS A 23 -24.22 -19.06 -12.41
C LYS A 23 -22.94 -18.54 -11.77
N LEU A 24 -23.00 -18.02 -10.55
CA LEU A 24 -21.82 -17.59 -9.80
C LEU A 24 -20.79 -18.71 -9.71
N ARG A 25 -19.53 -18.40 -10.04
CA ARG A 25 -18.45 -19.36 -9.88
C ARG A 25 -18.16 -19.57 -8.39
N ARG A 26 -18.21 -20.81 -7.93
CA ARG A 26 -17.84 -21.21 -6.57
C ARG A 26 -16.63 -22.12 -6.64
N VAL A 27 -15.52 -21.69 -6.04
CA VAL A 27 -14.30 -22.49 -5.99
C VAL A 27 -14.39 -23.49 -4.84
N ALA A 28 -13.92 -24.71 -5.06
CA ALA A 28 -13.90 -25.75 -4.03
C ALA A 28 -13.03 -25.32 -2.83
N PRO A 29 -13.42 -25.63 -1.57
CA PRO A 29 -12.73 -25.16 -0.37
C PRO A 29 -11.21 -25.39 -0.31
N ALA A 30 -10.72 -26.48 -0.89
CA ALA A 30 -9.31 -26.87 -0.87
C ALA A 30 -8.56 -26.65 -2.20
N ALA A 31 -9.18 -26.00 -3.20
CA ALA A 31 -8.59 -25.83 -4.54
C ALA A 31 -7.21 -25.14 -4.51
N TRP A 32 -7.03 -24.17 -3.61
CA TRP A 32 -5.78 -23.45 -3.42
C TRP A 32 -4.59 -24.34 -3.03
N ARG A 33 -4.82 -25.54 -2.45
CA ARG A 33 -3.74 -26.45 -2.03
C ARG A 33 -3.01 -27.11 -3.20
N HIS A 34 -3.68 -27.22 -4.35
CA HIS A 34 -3.17 -27.91 -5.54
C HIS A 34 -3.00 -26.97 -6.74
N SER A 35 -3.40 -25.71 -6.59
CA SER A 35 -3.26 -24.72 -7.65
C SER A 35 -1.81 -24.26 -7.78
N SER A 36 -1.34 -24.13 -9.02
CA SER A 36 -0.06 -23.48 -9.32
C SER A 36 -0.10 -21.96 -9.09
N ARG A 37 -1.30 -21.36 -9.08
CA ARG A 37 -1.53 -19.96 -8.76
C ARG A 37 -2.28 -19.81 -7.45
N THR A 38 -1.73 -19.04 -6.53
CA THR A 38 -2.35 -18.76 -5.23
C THR A 38 -2.74 -17.29 -5.19
N ASP A 39 -3.90 -16.95 -5.76
CA ASP A 39 -4.45 -15.59 -5.82
C ASP A 39 -5.97 -15.61 -5.58
N PHE A 40 -6.68 -14.50 -5.83
CA PHE A 40 -8.15 -14.43 -5.66
C PHE A 40 -8.93 -15.47 -6.47
N SER A 41 -8.38 -15.98 -7.59
CA SER A 41 -9.04 -16.97 -8.44
C SER A 41 -9.26 -18.32 -7.76
N VAL A 42 -8.56 -18.60 -6.66
CA VAL A 42 -8.67 -19.87 -5.91
C VAL A 42 -9.27 -19.70 -4.51
N TRP A 43 -9.86 -18.53 -4.23
CA TRP A 43 -10.59 -18.29 -2.99
C TRP A 43 -11.97 -18.98 -3.01
N PRO A 44 -12.30 -19.83 -2.02
CA PRO A 44 -13.64 -20.41 -1.92
C PRO A 44 -14.66 -19.37 -1.46
N ALA A 45 -15.92 -19.60 -1.81
CA ALA A 45 -17.03 -18.82 -1.27
C ALA A 45 -17.20 -19.11 0.22
N ARG A 46 -17.23 -18.07 1.06
CA ARG A 46 -17.36 -18.18 2.53
C ARG A 46 -18.43 -17.23 3.09
N GLY A 47 -18.80 -17.43 4.35
CA GLY A 47 -19.79 -16.60 5.05
C GLY A 47 -21.21 -17.15 5.02
N ALA A 48 -22.01 -16.81 6.04
CA ALA A 48 -23.32 -17.40 6.27
C ALA A 48 -24.37 -17.04 5.21
N LEU A 49 -24.20 -15.92 4.50
CA LEU A 49 -25.12 -15.47 3.45
C LEU A 49 -24.66 -15.91 2.06
N ALA A 50 -23.64 -16.77 1.95
CA ALA A 50 -23.14 -17.25 0.66
C ALA A 50 -24.17 -18.05 -0.15
N GLY A 51 -25.24 -18.53 0.48
CA GLY A 51 -26.38 -19.19 -0.18
C GLY A 51 -27.62 -18.30 -0.35
N ASP A 52 -27.60 -17.05 0.10
CA ASP A 52 -28.76 -16.16 0.01
C ASP A 52 -28.91 -15.63 -1.42
N GLU A 53 -29.68 -16.33 -2.25
CA GLU A 53 -29.91 -15.95 -3.64
C GLU A 53 -30.55 -14.57 -3.80
N ALA A 54 -31.38 -14.14 -2.86
CA ALA A 54 -32.03 -12.84 -2.94
C ALA A 54 -31.01 -11.71 -2.77
N LEU A 55 -30.13 -11.82 -1.78
CA LEU A 55 -29.00 -10.90 -1.59
C LEU A 55 -28.07 -10.91 -2.80
N LEU A 56 -27.67 -12.09 -3.28
CA LEU A 56 -26.74 -12.22 -4.40
C LEU A 56 -27.31 -11.62 -5.69
N ARG A 57 -28.60 -11.84 -5.97
CA ARG A 57 -29.30 -11.24 -7.12
C ARG A 57 -29.34 -9.71 -7.02
N ARG A 58 -29.62 -9.15 -5.83
CA ARG A 58 -29.59 -7.69 -5.61
C ARG A 58 -28.18 -7.12 -5.81
N ALA A 59 -27.16 -7.77 -5.25
CA ALA A 59 -25.78 -7.32 -5.37
C ALA A 59 -25.31 -7.31 -6.84
N LEU A 60 -25.63 -8.34 -7.61
CA LEU A 60 -25.34 -8.41 -9.05
C LEU A 60 -26.10 -7.34 -9.84
N ALA A 61 -27.38 -7.12 -9.54
CA ALA A 61 -28.18 -6.07 -10.20
C ALA A 61 -27.61 -4.68 -9.94
N VAL A 62 -27.22 -4.38 -8.68
CA VAL A 62 -26.57 -3.12 -8.30
C VAL A 62 -25.22 -2.96 -9.00
N TRP A 63 -24.41 -4.02 -9.09
CA TRP A 63 -23.17 -3.97 -9.84
C TRP A 63 -23.41 -3.63 -11.32
N ALA A 64 -24.36 -4.30 -11.98
CA ALA A 64 -24.63 -4.01 -13.39
C ALA A 64 -25.14 -2.59 -13.62
N ARG A 65 -26.02 -2.09 -12.74
CA ARG A 65 -26.68 -0.79 -12.88
C ARG A 65 -26.85 -0.14 -11.50
N PRO A 66 -25.84 0.55 -10.98
CA PRO A 66 -25.94 1.24 -9.70
C PRO A 66 -27.03 2.32 -9.75
N GLY A 67 -27.97 2.29 -8.81
CA GLY A 67 -28.97 3.35 -8.65
C GLY A 67 -28.36 4.65 -8.11
N SER A 68 -29.09 5.76 -8.18
CA SER A 68 -28.61 7.09 -7.75
C SER A 68 -28.24 7.20 -6.26
N ARG A 69 -28.76 6.30 -5.42
CA ARG A 69 -28.43 6.22 -3.98
C ARG A 69 -27.22 5.32 -3.69
N VAL A 70 -26.68 4.61 -4.67
CA VAL A 70 -25.54 3.71 -4.49
C VAL A 70 -24.25 4.52 -4.51
N ARG A 71 -23.44 4.41 -3.46
CA ARG A 71 -22.11 5.02 -3.43
C ARG A 71 -21.14 4.13 -4.19
N VAL A 72 -20.69 4.58 -5.36
CA VAL A 72 -19.70 3.86 -6.17
C VAL A 72 -18.31 4.43 -5.91
N SER A 73 -17.33 3.55 -5.67
CA SER A 73 -15.92 3.91 -5.59
C SER A 73 -15.07 2.93 -6.40
N ALA A 74 -13.95 3.39 -6.96
CA ALA A 74 -13.07 2.54 -7.75
C ALA A 74 -11.60 2.90 -7.53
N THR A 75 -10.75 1.90 -7.34
CA THR A 75 -9.30 2.04 -7.41
C THR A 75 -8.92 2.77 -8.71
N PRO A 76 -8.03 3.78 -8.67
CA PRO A 76 -7.66 4.54 -9.87
C PRO A 76 -7.26 3.65 -11.06
N GLY A 77 -7.87 3.92 -12.23
CA GLY A 77 -7.66 3.12 -13.44
C GLY A 77 -8.46 1.81 -13.49
N THR A 78 -9.48 1.65 -12.63
CA THR A 78 -10.41 0.50 -12.64
C THR A 78 -11.74 0.91 -13.27
N PRO A 79 -12.19 0.24 -14.34
CA PRO A 79 -13.52 0.49 -14.89
C PRO A 79 -14.62 0.08 -13.90
N PRO A 80 -15.62 0.94 -13.58
CA PRO A 80 -16.74 0.59 -12.70
C PRO A 80 -17.90 -0.10 -13.44
N GLY A 81 -17.64 -0.63 -14.64
CA GLY A 81 -18.67 -1.26 -15.48
C GLY A 81 -19.20 -2.60 -14.94
N PRO A 82 -20.23 -3.17 -15.60
CA PRO A 82 -20.83 -4.45 -15.21
C PRO A 82 -19.81 -5.60 -15.19
N PRO A 83 -20.14 -6.75 -14.59
CA PRO A 83 -19.34 -7.95 -14.73
C PRO A 83 -19.29 -8.40 -16.19
N MET A 84 -18.12 -8.83 -16.67
CA MET A 84 -17.90 -9.28 -18.05
C MET A 84 -18.45 -10.70 -18.32
N GLY A 85 -18.86 -11.40 -17.27
CA GLY A 85 -19.40 -12.76 -17.26
C GLY A 85 -19.74 -13.14 -15.82
N PRO A 86 -20.23 -14.37 -15.55
CA PRO A 86 -20.56 -14.81 -14.19
C PRO A 86 -19.35 -14.67 -13.25
N PRO A 87 -19.42 -13.79 -12.24
CA PRO A 87 -18.27 -13.58 -11.35
C PRO A 87 -18.14 -14.72 -10.35
N GLN A 88 -16.95 -14.84 -9.76
CA GLN A 88 -16.71 -15.71 -8.62
C GLN A 88 -17.24 -15.07 -7.34
N LEU A 89 -17.93 -15.86 -6.51
CA LEU A 89 -18.28 -15.46 -5.15
C LEU A 89 -17.10 -15.74 -4.21
N LEU A 90 -16.61 -14.71 -3.52
CA LEU A 90 -15.57 -14.83 -2.50
C LEU A 90 -16.17 -14.91 -1.10
N PHE A 91 -17.19 -14.09 -0.82
CA PHE A 91 -17.81 -13.99 0.49
C PHE A 91 -19.21 -13.41 0.43
N ALA A 92 -20.10 -13.86 1.31
CA ALA A 92 -21.29 -13.11 1.69
C ALA A 92 -21.65 -13.33 3.16
N GLY A 93 -21.85 -12.24 3.91
CA GLY A 93 -22.13 -12.31 5.35
C GLY A 93 -22.45 -10.94 5.96
N GLY A 94 -22.97 -10.95 7.19
CA GLY A 94 -23.18 -9.75 7.99
C GLY A 94 -21.88 -9.28 8.64
N VAL A 95 -21.54 -7.99 8.48
CA VAL A 95 -20.34 -7.36 9.07
C VAL A 95 -20.68 -5.92 9.45
N ASP A 96 -20.51 -5.56 10.73
CA ASP A 96 -20.77 -4.19 11.23
C ASP A 96 -22.17 -3.64 10.89
N GLY A 97 -23.20 -4.48 11.02
CA GLY A 97 -24.60 -4.09 10.72
C GLY A 97 -24.88 -3.89 9.23
N ALA A 98 -24.05 -4.46 8.35
CA ALA A 98 -24.24 -4.45 6.90
C ALA A 98 -24.14 -5.87 6.32
N ARG A 99 -24.97 -6.17 5.32
CA ARG A 99 -24.83 -7.36 4.48
C ARG A 99 -23.78 -7.07 3.41
N VAL A 100 -22.65 -7.77 3.48
CA VAL A 100 -21.51 -7.58 2.57
C VAL A 100 -21.41 -8.76 1.62
N VAL A 101 -21.17 -8.49 0.34
CA VAL A 101 -20.85 -9.49 -0.69
C VAL A 101 -19.56 -9.10 -1.39
N LEU A 102 -18.62 -10.05 -1.51
CA LEU A 102 -17.39 -9.89 -2.27
C LEU A 102 -17.41 -10.80 -3.50
N PHE A 103 -17.17 -10.21 -4.66
CA PHE A 103 -17.03 -10.90 -5.95
C PHE A 103 -15.64 -10.73 -6.53
N HIS A 104 -15.27 -11.62 -7.45
CA HIS A 104 -14.09 -11.47 -8.30
C HIS A 104 -14.40 -11.87 -9.74
N ASP A 105 -14.14 -11.00 -10.72
CA ASP A 105 -14.42 -11.28 -12.14
C ASP A 105 -13.19 -11.71 -12.95
N GLY A 106 -12.03 -11.85 -12.29
CA GLY A 106 -10.75 -12.17 -12.93
C GLY A 106 -9.80 -10.98 -13.03
N LEU A 107 -10.32 -9.75 -13.01
CA LEU A 107 -9.52 -8.51 -13.07
C LEU A 107 -9.78 -7.58 -11.87
N ARG A 108 -10.97 -7.69 -11.27
CA ARG A 108 -11.45 -6.83 -10.19
C ARG A 108 -11.98 -7.66 -9.04
N ALA A 109 -11.70 -7.21 -7.81
CA ALA A 109 -12.52 -7.56 -6.66
C ALA A 109 -13.61 -6.49 -6.49
N VAL A 110 -14.86 -6.90 -6.30
CA VAL A 110 -16.00 -5.99 -6.13
C VAL A 110 -16.65 -6.24 -4.80
N ARG A 111 -16.78 -5.19 -3.99
CA ARG A 111 -17.45 -5.21 -2.70
C ARG A 111 -18.78 -4.50 -2.81
N TYR A 112 -19.85 -5.24 -2.58
CA TYR A 112 -21.17 -4.73 -2.35
C TYR A 112 -21.46 -4.71 -0.85
N ALA A 113 -22.07 -3.65 -0.33
CA ALA A 113 -22.58 -3.63 1.03
C ALA A 113 -23.86 -2.82 1.14
N GLU A 114 -24.92 -3.44 1.67
CA GLU A 114 -26.17 -2.77 2.05
C GLU A 114 -26.31 -2.80 3.57
N PRO A 115 -26.87 -1.74 4.18
CA PRO A 115 -27.14 -1.77 5.61
C PRO A 115 -28.17 -2.86 5.94
N GLU A 116 -28.05 -3.48 7.11
CA GLU A 116 -29.04 -4.46 7.57
C GLU A 116 -30.39 -3.80 7.87
N GLU A 117 -30.34 -2.58 8.40
CA GLU A 117 -31.45 -1.73 8.79
C GLU A 117 -31.24 -0.27 8.34
N GLY A 118 -32.33 0.48 8.16
CA GLY A 118 -32.30 1.90 7.81
C GLY A 118 -32.37 2.19 6.30
N THR A 119 -32.27 3.46 5.95
CA THR A 119 -32.53 3.95 4.57
C THR A 119 -31.27 4.37 3.82
N GLN A 120 -30.08 4.14 4.39
CA GLN A 120 -28.82 4.44 3.70
C GLN A 120 -28.69 3.58 2.44
N GLY A 121 -28.16 4.18 1.37
CA GLY A 121 -27.94 3.45 0.12
C GLY A 121 -26.78 2.45 0.23
N ALA A 122 -26.78 1.46 -0.65
CA ALA A 122 -25.69 0.49 -0.73
C ALA A 122 -24.37 1.15 -1.17
N ALA A 123 -23.24 0.54 -0.82
CA ALA A 123 -21.92 0.86 -1.36
C ALA A 123 -21.48 -0.20 -2.35
N LEU A 124 -20.80 0.24 -3.41
CA LEU A 124 -20.20 -0.61 -4.44
C LEU A 124 -18.76 -0.14 -4.68
N ASP A 125 -17.79 -0.92 -4.21
CA ASP A 125 -16.37 -0.59 -4.30
C ASP A 125 -15.66 -1.54 -5.26
N PHE A 126 -14.91 -0.98 -6.21
CA PHE A 126 -14.14 -1.74 -7.20
C PHE A 126 -12.65 -1.67 -6.87
N ALA A 127 -12.03 -2.81 -6.63
CA ALA A 127 -10.59 -2.94 -6.45
C ALA A 127 -9.98 -3.54 -7.71
N ARG A 128 -8.85 -2.99 -8.16
CA ARG A 128 -8.03 -3.60 -9.21
C ARG A 128 -7.23 -4.76 -8.61
N THR A 129 -7.23 -5.92 -9.27
CA THR A 129 -6.56 -7.14 -8.77
C THR A 129 -5.80 -7.91 -9.86
N ASP A 130 -5.65 -7.36 -11.07
CA ASP A 130 -4.86 -7.99 -12.13
C ASP A 130 -3.39 -8.12 -11.72
N GLY A 131 -2.83 -9.31 -11.99
CA GLY A 131 -1.46 -9.63 -11.60
C GLY A 131 -1.23 -9.77 -10.09
N ALA A 132 -2.29 -9.87 -9.28
CA ALA A 132 -2.16 -10.15 -7.86
C ALA A 132 -1.51 -11.53 -7.64
N ASP A 133 -0.49 -11.57 -6.79
CA ASP A 133 0.17 -12.79 -6.35
C ASP A 133 -0.35 -13.25 -4.99
N THR A 134 0.28 -14.26 -4.39
CA THR A 134 -0.04 -14.78 -3.05
C THR A 134 -0.02 -13.70 -1.97
N ALA A 135 0.89 -12.73 -2.08
CA ALA A 135 1.06 -11.70 -1.08
C ALA A 135 0.01 -10.60 -1.22
N ALA A 136 -0.23 -10.13 -2.45
CA ALA A 136 -1.24 -9.12 -2.75
C ALA A 136 -2.67 -9.66 -2.59
N SER A 137 -2.85 -10.98 -2.71
CA SER A 137 -4.13 -11.66 -2.50
C SER A 137 -4.31 -12.21 -1.09
N ALA A 138 -3.60 -11.70 -0.08
CA ALA A 138 -3.66 -12.24 1.28
C ALA A 138 -4.90 -11.78 2.09
N ALA A 139 -5.50 -10.64 1.72
CA ALA A 139 -6.66 -10.09 2.40
C ALA A 139 -7.47 -9.12 1.51
N LEU A 140 -8.75 -8.94 1.82
CA LEU A 140 -9.63 -7.91 1.26
C LEU A 140 -10.42 -7.22 2.37
N VAL A 141 -10.62 -5.92 2.25
CA VAL A 141 -11.48 -5.18 3.18
C VAL A 141 -12.93 -5.61 3.01
N VAL A 142 -13.57 -6.01 4.11
CA VAL A 142 -15.02 -6.30 4.14
C VAL A 142 -15.83 -5.14 4.73
N ALA A 143 -15.25 -4.41 5.69
CA ALA A 143 -15.91 -3.28 6.32
C ALA A 143 -14.90 -2.20 6.72
N ARG A 144 -15.36 -0.95 6.61
CA ARG A 144 -14.73 0.23 7.18
C ARG A 144 -15.79 1.00 7.94
N THR A 145 -15.51 1.26 9.20
CA THR A 145 -16.26 2.21 10.02
C THR A 145 -15.42 3.48 10.18
N TYR A 146 -15.87 4.44 11.00
CA TYR A 146 -15.16 5.71 11.19
C TYR A 146 -13.72 5.56 11.67
N SER A 147 -13.38 4.51 12.41
CA SER A 147 -12.01 4.30 12.93
C SER A 147 -11.44 2.93 12.63
N ASN A 148 -12.28 1.94 12.28
CA ASN A 148 -11.87 0.55 12.23
C ASN A 148 -12.01 -0.04 10.82
N VAL A 149 -11.16 -1.01 10.53
CA VAL A 149 -11.20 -1.84 9.33
C VAL A 149 -11.27 -3.31 9.73
N ARG A 150 -11.98 -4.10 8.92
CA ARG A 150 -11.99 -5.57 8.98
C ARG A 150 -11.62 -6.16 7.63
N TYR A 151 -10.95 -7.30 7.68
CA TYR A 151 -10.47 -7.99 6.49
C TYR A 151 -11.05 -9.40 6.40
N LEU A 152 -11.43 -9.82 5.20
CA LEU A 152 -11.50 -11.23 4.86
C LEU A 152 -10.10 -11.70 4.48
N THR A 153 -9.60 -12.72 5.17
CA THR A 153 -8.28 -13.29 4.89
C THR A 153 -8.32 -14.41 3.85
N ALA A 154 -7.23 -14.59 3.13
CA ALA A 154 -7.08 -15.68 2.16
C ALA A 154 -7.15 -17.05 2.84
N PRO A 155 -7.60 -18.11 2.14
CA PRO A 155 -7.78 -19.43 2.75
C PRO A 155 -6.48 -20.11 3.19
N TRP A 156 -5.33 -19.67 2.70
CA TRP A 156 -4.00 -20.14 3.11
C TRP A 156 -3.43 -19.40 4.34
N VAL A 157 -4.06 -18.30 4.79
CA VAL A 157 -3.58 -17.54 5.95
C VAL A 157 -3.83 -18.35 7.23
N ARG A 158 -2.74 -18.65 7.94
CA ARG A 158 -2.72 -19.44 9.17
C ARG A 158 -2.75 -18.58 10.43
N GLY A 159 -2.16 -17.39 10.38
CA GLY A 159 -2.11 -16.48 11.52
C GLY A 159 -2.32 -15.03 11.09
N VAL A 160 -2.95 -14.26 11.97
CA VAL A 160 -3.19 -12.83 11.79
C VAL A 160 -2.88 -12.11 13.08
N ALA A 161 -2.20 -10.99 12.97
CA ALA A 161 -1.89 -10.13 14.10
C ALA A 161 -1.92 -8.66 13.69
N VAL A 162 -1.99 -7.78 14.68
CA VAL A 162 -1.82 -6.34 14.51
C VAL A 162 -0.46 -5.93 15.06
N ARG A 163 0.20 -5.03 14.33
CA ARG A 163 1.44 -4.36 14.75
C ARG A 163 1.27 -2.86 14.60
N ASP A 164 1.77 -2.08 15.54
CA ASP A 164 1.95 -0.63 15.34
C ASP A 164 3.36 -0.37 14.81
N LEU A 165 3.48 0.20 13.60
CA LEU A 165 4.78 0.53 13.03
C LEU A 165 5.50 1.64 13.80
N LEU A 166 4.78 2.51 14.52
CA LEU A 166 5.41 3.59 15.30
C LEU A 166 6.04 3.10 16.61
N VAL A 167 5.82 1.83 16.98
CA VAL A 167 6.42 1.18 18.15
C VAL A 167 7.22 -0.04 17.66
N PRO A 168 8.41 0.14 17.06
CA PRO A 168 9.11 -0.93 16.35
C PRO A 168 9.56 -2.08 17.26
N GLU A 169 9.78 -1.82 18.55
CA GLU A 169 10.06 -2.80 19.60
C GLU A 169 8.78 -3.42 20.19
N GLY A 170 7.62 -2.84 19.86
CA GLY A 170 6.31 -3.38 20.18
C GLY A 170 6.11 -4.69 19.43
N GLY A 171 5.80 -5.75 20.16
CA GLY A 171 5.43 -7.03 19.56
C GLY A 171 4.14 -6.95 18.74
N THR A 172 3.74 -8.09 18.19
CA THR A 172 2.42 -8.22 17.57
C THR A 172 1.37 -8.60 18.61
N ARG A 173 0.12 -8.18 18.39
CA ARG A 173 -1.04 -8.68 19.12
C ARG A 173 -1.87 -9.59 18.21
N PRO A 174 -2.19 -10.83 18.61
CA PRO A 174 -3.07 -11.69 17.83
C PRO A 174 -4.38 -10.97 17.48
N LEU A 175 -4.85 -11.17 16.25
CA LEU A 175 -6.13 -10.66 15.78
C LEU A 175 -7.04 -11.84 15.48
N GLU A 176 -8.12 -11.96 16.26
CA GLU A 176 -9.09 -13.04 16.11
C GLU A 176 -9.71 -13.05 14.71
N ARG A 177 -10.10 -14.25 14.27
CA ARG A 177 -10.84 -14.46 13.03
C ARG A 177 -12.04 -15.34 13.28
N ASP A 178 -13.15 -15.02 12.63
CA ASP A 178 -14.30 -15.92 12.59
C ASP A 178 -14.05 -17.14 11.68
N ALA A 179 -15.02 -18.05 11.65
CA ALA A 179 -14.95 -19.26 10.82
C ALA A 179 -14.93 -18.97 9.31
N ALA A 180 -15.40 -17.80 8.86
CA ALA A 180 -15.31 -17.37 7.47
C ALA A 180 -13.96 -16.73 7.13
N GLY A 181 -13.11 -16.45 8.13
CA GLY A 181 -11.81 -15.82 7.99
C GLY A 181 -11.86 -14.29 8.04
N VAL A 182 -12.98 -13.70 8.52
CA VAL A 182 -13.11 -12.26 8.77
C VAL A 182 -12.42 -11.92 10.08
N THR A 183 -11.56 -10.91 10.07
CA THR A 183 -10.84 -10.46 11.27
C THR A 183 -11.74 -9.70 12.23
N ALA A 184 -11.39 -9.71 13.52
CA ALA A 184 -11.83 -8.70 14.46
C ALA A 184 -11.45 -7.29 13.95
N PRO A 185 -12.13 -6.22 14.42
CA PRO A 185 -11.80 -4.86 14.00
C PRO A 185 -10.40 -4.45 14.49
N MET A 186 -9.66 -3.74 13.66
CA MET A 186 -8.41 -3.04 14.02
C MET A 186 -8.47 -1.57 13.61
N GLN A 187 -7.64 -0.72 14.19
CA GLN A 187 -7.63 0.70 13.82
C GLN A 187 -7.17 0.84 12.37
N SER A 188 -7.86 1.67 11.61
CA SER A 188 -7.50 2.00 10.25
C SER A 188 -6.60 3.25 10.25
N PRO A 189 -5.32 3.15 9.82
CA PRO A 189 -4.52 4.33 9.55
C PRO A 189 -5.21 5.31 8.61
N ALA A 190 -5.97 4.81 7.61
CA ALA A 190 -6.67 5.64 6.64
C ALA A 190 -7.67 6.62 7.27
N ALA A 191 -8.23 6.28 8.44
CA ALA A 191 -9.16 7.13 9.19
C ALA A 191 -8.48 8.07 10.21
N ALA A 192 -7.23 7.79 10.62
CA ALA A 192 -6.54 8.58 11.63
C ALA A 192 -6.11 9.97 11.09
N GLY A 193 -6.48 11.04 11.81
CA GLY A 193 -6.12 12.42 11.46
C GLY A 193 -4.69 12.83 11.84
N ARG A 194 -4.22 12.45 13.04
CA ARG A 194 -2.83 12.65 13.49
C ARG A 194 -2.12 11.29 13.52
N CYS A 195 -0.87 11.24 13.04
CA CYS A 195 -0.07 10.01 13.04
C CYS A 195 0.52 9.75 14.44
N ARG A 196 -0.32 9.24 15.35
CA ARG A 196 0.08 8.82 16.71
C ARG A 196 0.29 7.32 16.83
N SER A 197 -0.31 6.56 15.93
CA SER A 197 -0.12 5.13 15.70
C SER A 197 -0.25 4.86 14.21
N TRP A 198 0.32 3.75 13.75
CA TRP A 198 0.12 3.24 12.42
C TRP A 198 -0.02 1.71 12.48
N GLU A 199 -1.25 1.26 12.77
CA GLU A 199 -1.56 -0.17 12.83
C GLU A 199 -1.55 -0.82 11.44
N VAL A 200 -0.87 -1.95 11.33
CA VAL A 200 -0.79 -2.78 10.12
C VAL A 200 -1.22 -4.21 10.43
N LEU A 201 -1.81 -4.85 9.44
CA LEU A 201 -2.22 -6.25 9.48
C LEU A 201 -1.00 -7.12 9.13
N GLU A 202 -0.54 -7.92 10.08
CA GLU A 202 0.46 -8.95 9.82
C GLU A 202 -0.24 -10.27 9.50
N VAL A 203 0.03 -10.83 8.32
CA VAL A 203 -0.52 -12.12 7.86
C VAL A 203 0.58 -13.16 7.74
N ARG A 204 0.32 -14.37 8.23
CA ARG A 204 1.25 -15.50 8.19
C ARG A 204 0.62 -16.66 7.42
N ASP A 205 1.28 -17.12 6.36
CA ASP A 205 0.81 -18.25 5.53
C ASP A 205 1.56 -19.57 5.77
N GLY A 206 2.50 -19.58 6.72
CA GLY A 206 3.37 -20.72 7.03
C GLY A 206 4.71 -20.69 6.29
N VAL A 207 4.91 -19.76 5.35
CA VAL A 207 6.18 -19.53 4.66
C VAL A 207 6.75 -18.16 5.03
N ALA A 208 5.91 -17.13 5.02
CA ALA A 208 6.30 -15.76 5.31
C ALA A 208 5.34 -15.07 6.27
N ALA A 209 5.83 -14.04 6.96
CA ALA A 209 5.03 -13.05 7.66
C ALA A 209 5.05 -11.76 6.84
N ARG A 210 3.88 -11.29 6.41
CA ARG A 210 3.77 -10.10 5.55
C ARG A 210 2.99 -9.02 6.26
N VAL A 211 3.42 -7.79 6.06
CA VAL A 211 2.78 -6.61 6.63
C VAL A 211 1.93 -5.93 5.55
N LEU A 212 0.65 -5.75 5.84
CA LEU A 212 -0.33 -5.12 4.98
C LEU A 212 -0.88 -3.87 5.67
N THR A 213 -0.84 -2.73 4.98
CA THR A 213 -1.36 -1.46 5.51
C THR A 213 -2.64 -1.06 4.79
N ASP A 214 -3.49 -0.37 5.54
CA ASP A 214 -4.68 0.25 5.00
C ASP A 214 -4.36 1.66 4.44
N LEU A 215 -4.55 1.84 3.12
CA LEU A 215 -4.45 3.15 2.45
C LEU A 215 -5.76 3.66 1.85
N GLY A 216 -6.90 3.12 2.28
CA GLY A 216 -8.23 3.61 1.89
C GLY A 216 -8.90 2.87 0.72
N GLU A 217 -8.31 1.80 0.21
CA GLU A 217 -8.84 1.00 -0.90
C GLU A 217 -9.28 -0.41 -0.46
N PRO A 218 -10.07 -1.15 -1.25
CA PRO A 218 -10.54 -2.47 -0.83
C PRO A 218 -9.41 -3.51 -0.72
N THR A 219 -8.36 -3.39 -1.53
CA THR A 219 -7.14 -4.19 -1.39
C THR A 219 -6.16 -3.48 -0.44
N PRO A 220 -5.68 -4.13 0.64
CA PRO A 220 -4.64 -3.57 1.46
C PRO A 220 -3.28 -3.62 0.74
N VAL A 221 -2.36 -2.78 1.19
CA VAL A 221 -1.08 -2.54 0.53
C VAL A 221 0.03 -3.31 1.22
N ARG A 222 0.80 -4.12 0.48
CA ARG A 222 1.97 -4.82 1.04
C ARG A 222 3.11 -3.84 1.30
N LEU A 223 3.67 -3.88 2.50
CA LEU A 223 4.90 -3.18 2.85
C LEU A 223 6.09 -4.13 2.73
N THR A 224 7.18 -3.64 2.14
CA THR A 224 8.45 -4.37 1.99
C THR A 224 9.63 -3.47 2.33
N SER A 225 10.79 -4.10 2.54
CA SER A 225 12.06 -3.43 2.78
C SER A 225 13.19 -4.02 1.94
N GLY A 226 14.21 -3.21 1.67
CA GLY A 226 15.43 -3.65 0.97
C GLY A 226 15.50 -3.23 -0.50
N PRO A 227 16.53 -3.68 -1.23
CA PRO A 227 16.84 -3.18 -2.57
C PRO A 227 15.71 -3.44 -3.58
N PRO A 228 15.50 -2.56 -4.57
CA PRO A 228 14.40 -2.69 -5.55
C PRO A 228 14.45 -3.97 -6.39
N SER A 229 15.63 -4.58 -6.53
CA SER A 229 15.83 -5.85 -7.25
C SER A 229 15.31 -7.07 -6.49
N GLY A 230 15.12 -6.96 -5.18
CA GLY A 230 14.70 -8.06 -4.32
C GLY A 230 14.10 -7.56 -3.00
N PRO A 231 12.94 -6.88 -3.05
CA PRO A 231 12.27 -6.41 -1.84
C PRO A 231 11.82 -7.59 -0.96
N ALA A 232 12.17 -7.54 0.32
CA ALA A 232 11.83 -8.55 1.31
C ALA A 232 10.62 -8.10 2.15
N ASP A 233 9.92 -9.06 2.75
CA ASP A 233 8.89 -8.74 3.75
C ASP A 233 9.51 -7.99 4.94
N VAL A 234 8.76 -7.05 5.52
CA VAL A 234 9.21 -6.25 6.67
C VAL A 234 9.43 -7.16 7.88
N ALA A 235 10.69 -7.47 8.15
CA ALA A 235 11.11 -8.34 9.23
C ALA A 235 12.40 -7.83 9.88
N GLY A 236 12.59 -8.16 11.15
CA GLY A 236 13.77 -7.75 11.91
C GLY A 236 13.70 -6.33 12.47
N ARG A 237 14.57 -6.04 13.44
CA ARG A 237 14.53 -4.79 14.21
C ARG A 237 14.85 -3.57 13.35
N ASP A 238 15.79 -3.68 12.41
CA ASP A 238 16.25 -2.53 11.64
C ASP A 238 15.18 -2.04 10.66
N ALA A 239 14.59 -2.96 9.89
CA ALA A 239 13.48 -2.63 8.98
C ALA A 239 12.29 -2.03 9.73
N LEU A 240 11.97 -2.54 10.93
CA LEU A 240 10.90 -1.98 11.77
C LEU A 240 11.23 -0.56 12.24
N ARG A 241 12.45 -0.29 12.71
CA ARG A 241 12.87 1.06 13.12
C ARG A 241 12.87 2.06 11.97
N GLU A 242 13.31 1.63 10.79
CA GLU A 242 13.23 2.43 9.56
C GLU A 242 11.79 2.76 9.20
N TRP A 243 10.90 1.76 9.19
CA TRP A 243 9.48 1.94 8.95
C TRP A 243 8.80 2.82 9.99
N ALA A 244 9.20 2.75 11.26
CA ALA A 244 8.65 3.61 12.31
C ALA A 244 8.83 5.10 12.01
N ARG A 245 9.93 5.46 11.33
CA ARG A 245 10.23 6.82 10.89
C ARG A 245 9.71 7.15 9.49
N THR A 246 9.11 6.19 8.78
CA THR A 246 8.54 6.34 7.43
C THR A 246 7.01 6.24 7.42
N ALA A 247 6.40 5.49 8.32
CA ALA A 247 5.00 5.09 8.27
C ALA A 247 4.04 6.29 8.16
N CYS A 248 4.32 7.38 8.90
CA CYS A 248 3.51 8.59 8.83
C CYS A 248 3.49 9.28 7.45
N LEU A 249 4.50 9.03 6.61
CA LEU A 249 4.57 9.55 5.25
C LEU A 249 3.67 8.78 4.29
N LEU A 250 3.26 7.55 4.61
CA LEU A 250 2.33 6.76 3.79
C LEU A 250 0.97 7.44 3.57
N ARG A 251 0.62 8.43 4.40
CA ARG A 251 -0.56 9.28 4.16
C ARG A 251 -0.54 9.99 2.81
N SER A 252 0.64 10.25 2.22
CA SER A 252 0.75 10.94 0.92
C SER A 252 0.44 10.04 -0.27
N VAL A 253 0.25 8.74 -0.05
CA VAL A 253 -0.04 7.76 -1.10
C VAL A 253 -1.38 7.05 -0.90
N ARG A 254 -2.29 7.66 -0.11
CA ARG A 254 -3.64 7.14 0.13
C ARG A 254 -4.52 7.23 -1.11
N SER A 255 -5.31 6.19 -1.35
CA SER A 255 -6.31 6.15 -2.41
C SER A 255 -5.75 6.40 -3.82
N LEU A 256 -4.49 6.02 -4.06
CA LEU A 256 -3.80 6.21 -5.34
C LEU A 256 -3.71 4.93 -6.21
N GLY A 257 -4.37 3.85 -5.80
CA GLY A 257 -4.28 2.55 -6.47
C GLY A 257 -3.02 1.80 -6.13
N VAL A 258 -2.48 1.98 -4.91
CA VAL A 258 -1.20 1.41 -4.50
C VAL A 258 -1.36 -0.08 -4.22
N ARG A 259 -0.50 -0.91 -4.79
CA ARG A 259 -0.45 -2.36 -4.55
C ARG A 259 0.63 -2.75 -3.55
N SER A 260 1.76 -2.04 -3.56
CA SER A 260 2.86 -2.26 -2.64
C SER A 260 3.66 -0.98 -2.39
N VAL A 261 4.32 -0.91 -1.24
CA VAL A 261 5.29 0.14 -0.93
C VAL A 261 6.58 -0.52 -0.42
N ASN A 262 7.67 -0.25 -1.11
CA ASN A 262 9.01 -0.67 -0.69
C ASN A 262 9.76 0.49 -0.05
N SER A 263 10.43 0.26 1.08
CA SER A 263 11.35 1.22 1.68
C SER A 263 12.78 0.66 1.69
N TRP A 264 13.69 1.35 1.00
CA TRP A 264 15.06 0.91 0.80
C TRP A 264 16.05 1.90 1.38
N ARG A 265 16.81 1.50 2.41
CA ARG A 265 18.01 2.22 2.82
C ARG A 265 19.09 2.08 1.77
N PHE A 266 19.29 3.11 0.96
CA PHE A 266 20.27 3.09 -0.14
C PHE A 266 21.65 3.60 0.29
N ALA A 267 21.74 4.37 1.38
CA ALA A 267 23.00 4.82 1.93
C ALA A 267 22.94 5.08 3.44
N GLU A 268 24.11 5.05 4.07
CA GLU A 268 24.36 5.53 5.42
C GLU A 268 25.46 6.58 5.34
N GLN A 269 25.36 7.62 6.15
CA GLN A 269 26.28 8.75 6.11
C GLN A 269 26.66 9.17 7.52
N GLU A 270 27.95 9.11 7.83
CA GLU A 270 28.52 9.78 9.00
C GLU A 270 28.31 11.29 8.86
N LEU A 271 27.73 11.89 9.90
CA LEU A 271 27.40 13.31 9.89
C LEU A 271 28.60 14.16 10.33
N PRO A 272 28.82 15.33 9.71
CA PRO A 272 29.90 16.23 10.13
C PRO A 272 29.63 16.78 11.53
N GLY A 273 30.70 16.98 12.30
CA GLY A 273 30.64 17.45 13.69
C GLY A 273 30.83 16.32 14.71
N ALA A 274 31.52 16.63 15.81
CA ALA A 274 31.82 15.64 16.84
C ALA A 274 30.54 15.12 17.49
N GLY A 275 30.38 13.80 17.58
CA GLY A 275 29.21 13.17 18.19
C GLY A 275 27.92 13.26 17.37
N ALA A 276 27.96 13.72 16.12
CA ALA A 276 26.79 13.87 15.28
C ALA A 276 26.14 12.52 14.90
N GLY A 277 26.94 11.45 14.78
CA GLY A 277 26.48 10.08 14.51
C GLY A 277 26.15 9.79 13.03
N THR A 278 25.51 8.65 12.77
CA THR A 278 25.24 8.15 11.41
C THR A 278 23.77 8.34 11.02
N ALA A 279 23.52 9.03 9.91
CA ALA A 279 22.18 9.11 9.31
C ALA A 279 21.95 8.01 8.27
N ALA A 280 20.67 7.66 8.09
CA ALA A 280 20.23 6.77 7.02
C ALA A 280 19.51 7.54 5.91
N TRP A 281 19.80 7.17 4.67
CA TRP A 281 19.11 7.66 3.49
C TRP A 281 18.21 6.56 2.93
N LEU A 282 16.92 6.83 2.87
CA LEU A 282 15.93 5.88 2.40
C LEU A 282 15.26 6.38 1.13
N CYS A 283 14.93 5.43 0.25
CA CYS A 283 14.02 5.66 -0.85
C CYS A 283 12.79 4.79 -0.67
N THR A 284 11.62 5.43 -0.60
CA THR A 284 10.32 4.78 -0.48
C THR A 284 9.59 4.91 -1.81
N ARG A 285 9.21 3.77 -2.38
CA ARG A 285 8.52 3.69 -3.67
C ARG A 285 7.19 2.98 -3.53
N ALA A 286 6.10 3.68 -3.85
CA ALA A 286 4.76 3.13 -3.97
C ALA A 286 4.50 2.71 -5.42
N GLU A 287 4.25 1.41 -5.63
CA GLU A 287 3.82 0.83 -6.89
C GLU A 287 2.29 0.81 -6.96
N THR A 288 1.73 1.09 -8.13
CA THR A 288 0.27 1.01 -8.33
C THR A 288 -0.13 -0.26 -9.07
N TRP A 289 -1.41 -0.59 -9.01
CA TRP A 289 -2.01 -1.67 -9.81
C TRP A 289 -1.98 -1.39 -11.31
N ARG A 290 -2.09 -0.11 -11.72
CA ARG A 290 -2.16 0.25 -13.14
C ARG A 290 -0.79 0.27 -13.83
N GLY A 291 0.30 0.27 -13.08
CA GLY A 291 1.68 0.43 -13.57
C GLY A 291 2.18 1.88 -13.45
N PRO A 292 1.60 2.85 -14.19
CA PRO A 292 1.82 4.28 -13.96
C PRO A 292 1.17 4.77 -12.65
N GLY A 293 1.44 5.99 -12.22
CA GLY A 293 1.04 6.54 -10.93
C GLY A 293 1.99 6.25 -9.79
N SER A 294 3.24 5.84 -10.05
CA SER A 294 4.19 5.57 -8.97
C SER A 294 4.44 6.85 -8.17
N ARG A 295 4.75 6.68 -6.89
CA ARG A 295 5.17 7.77 -6.00
C ARG A 295 6.50 7.38 -5.39
N VAL A 296 7.51 8.20 -5.61
CA VAL A 296 8.85 7.99 -5.06
C VAL A 296 9.17 9.13 -4.11
N LEU A 297 9.73 8.78 -2.97
CA LEU A 297 10.09 9.68 -1.89
C LEU A 297 11.50 9.31 -1.44
N THR A 298 12.40 10.27 -1.34
CA THR A 298 13.65 10.09 -0.60
C THR A 298 13.56 10.76 0.76
N GLN A 299 14.18 10.13 1.75
CA GLN A 299 14.12 10.53 3.13
C GLN A 299 15.50 10.49 3.76
N PHE A 300 15.78 11.51 4.57
CA PHE A 300 16.91 11.57 5.47
C PHE A 300 16.44 11.29 6.90
N GLN A 301 16.93 10.20 7.49
CA GLN A 301 16.66 9.83 8.87
C GLN A 301 17.91 10.10 9.73
N ALA A 302 17.89 11.21 10.45
CA ALA A 302 18.95 11.57 11.40
C ALA A 302 19.03 10.57 12.58
N PRO A 303 20.17 10.53 13.31
CA PRO A 303 20.32 9.73 14.51
C PRO A 303 19.20 9.96 15.54
N PRO A 304 18.76 8.92 16.27
CA PRO A 304 17.59 8.99 17.15
C PRO A 304 17.64 10.09 18.22
N ALA A 305 18.82 10.36 18.79
CA ALA A 305 19.03 11.34 19.86
C ALA A 305 18.81 12.80 19.41
N ALA A 306 18.88 13.08 18.10
CA ALA A 306 18.68 14.41 17.56
C ALA A 306 17.20 14.83 17.47
N ALA A 307 16.25 13.89 17.61
CA ALA A 307 14.90 14.11 17.04
C ALA A 307 13.71 13.83 17.97
N SER A 308 13.87 13.22 19.16
CA SER A 308 12.72 12.89 20.04
C SER A 308 13.04 13.07 21.52
N GLY A 309 12.12 13.66 22.29
CA GLY A 309 12.15 13.62 23.76
C GLY A 309 11.81 12.22 24.30
N PRO A 310 12.10 11.92 25.59
CA PRO A 310 11.87 10.61 26.17
C PRO A 310 10.39 10.17 26.06
N GLY A 311 10.13 9.01 25.47
CA GLY A 311 8.80 8.38 25.42
C GLY A 311 7.85 8.85 24.30
N GLY A 312 8.28 9.74 23.41
CA GLY A 312 7.52 10.12 22.21
C GLY A 312 7.64 9.12 21.06
N PRO A 313 6.71 9.12 20.07
CA PRO A 313 6.88 8.32 18.85
C PRO A 313 8.17 8.74 18.14
N PRO A 314 8.83 7.81 17.41
CA PRO A 314 10.07 8.13 16.73
C PRO A 314 9.84 9.24 15.70
N ALA A 315 10.73 10.23 15.69
CA ALA A 315 10.63 11.33 14.76
C ALA A 315 10.60 10.85 13.31
N THR A 316 9.62 11.33 12.56
CA THR A 316 9.54 11.07 11.13
C THR A 316 10.78 11.65 10.45
N GLY A 317 11.44 10.87 9.59
CA GLY A 317 12.58 11.37 8.84
C GLY A 317 12.17 12.48 7.86
N VAL A 318 13.12 13.34 7.54
CA VAL A 318 12.92 14.52 6.69
C VAL A 318 12.81 14.10 5.24
N VAL A 319 11.80 14.59 4.55
CA VAL A 319 11.62 14.37 3.11
C VAL A 319 12.67 15.19 2.36
N ALA A 320 13.55 14.51 1.64
CA ALA A 320 14.58 15.15 0.81
C ALA A 320 14.04 15.49 -0.58
N ALA A 321 13.31 14.56 -1.20
CA ALA A 321 12.65 14.78 -2.49
C ALA A 321 11.40 13.91 -2.66
N ARG A 322 10.53 14.29 -3.60
CA ARG A 322 9.37 13.52 -4.02
C ARG A 322 9.18 13.67 -5.52
N VAL A 323 8.80 12.58 -6.18
CA VAL A 323 8.49 12.59 -7.60
C VAL A 323 7.36 11.61 -7.91
N GLU A 324 6.62 11.93 -8.95
CA GLU A 324 5.53 11.13 -9.51
C GLU A 324 5.99 10.47 -10.80
N ASP A 325 5.58 9.22 -11.05
CA ASP A 325 5.85 8.52 -12.31
C ASP A 325 7.33 8.39 -12.70
N SER A 326 8.19 8.38 -11.70
CA SER A 326 9.62 8.13 -11.87
C SER A 326 9.94 6.63 -11.83
N PRO A 327 10.90 6.15 -12.64
CA PRO A 327 11.42 4.81 -12.54
C PRO A 327 12.36 4.61 -11.33
N GLY A 328 12.84 5.72 -10.73
CA GLY A 328 13.82 5.72 -9.65
C GLY A 328 13.41 4.87 -8.45
N CYS A 329 14.39 4.21 -7.84
CA CYS A 329 14.20 3.23 -6.77
C CYS A 329 13.29 2.05 -7.16
N GLY A 330 13.09 1.84 -8.46
CA GLY A 330 12.37 0.71 -9.02
C GLY A 330 13.33 -0.38 -9.49
N SER A 331 12.80 -1.54 -9.82
CA SER A 331 13.59 -2.66 -10.35
C SER A 331 14.25 -2.36 -11.69
N ARG A 332 13.72 -1.39 -12.46
CA ARG A 332 14.26 -0.95 -13.75
C ARG A 332 15.36 0.10 -13.63
N GLU A 333 15.24 0.98 -12.63
CA GLU A 333 16.16 2.09 -12.38
C GLU A 333 16.42 2.16 -10.87
N PRO A 334 17.34 1.35 -10.34
CA PRO A 334 17.64 1.31 -8.90
C PRO A 334 18.52 2.49 -8.46
N HIS A 335 18.81 3.44 -9.35
CA HIS A 335 19.66 4.58 -9.05
C HIS A 335 18.86 5.74 -8.46
N VAL A 336 19.40 6.36 -7.42
CA VAL A 336 18.81 7.53 -6.78
C VAL A 336 19.89 8.42 -6.16
N LEU A 337 19.67 9.73 -6.24
CA LEU A 337 20.46 10.77 -5.59
C LEU A 337 19.50 11.71 -4.86
N ALA A 338 19.82 12.02 -3.61
CA ALA A 338 19.07 12.99 -2.82
C ALA A 338 20.00 13.80 -1.93
N GLY A 339 19.54 14.97 -1.49
CA GLY A 339 20.27 15.80 -0.54
C GLY A 339 19.37 16.62 0.36
N VAL A 340 19.94 17.08 1.47
CA VAL A 340 19.29 17.94 2.46
C VAL A 340 20.26 19.03 2.92
N LEU A 341 19.72 20.15 3.38
CA LEU A 341 20.47 21.11 4.17
C LEU A 341 20.34 20.71 5.65
N TRP A 342 21.45 20.41 6.30
CA TRP A 342 21.51 19.91 7.67
C TRP A 342 22.36 20.83 8.55
N LYS A 343 21.98 20.96 9.82
CA LYS A 343 22.68 21.77 10.80
C LYS A 343 23.36 20.85 11.81
N ASP A 344 24.67 21.00 11.97
CA ASP A 344 25.45 20.22 12.92
C ASP A 344 25.20 20.66 14.39
N PRO A 345 25.65 19.86 15.38
CA PRO A 345 25.50 20.21 16.79
C PRO A 345 26.18 21.53 17.19
N ASP A 346 27.26 21.92 16.52
CA ASP A 346 27.97 23.19 16.72
C ASP A 346 27.25 24.38 16.03
N GLY A 347 26.21 24.10 15.27
CA GLY A 347 25.35 25.06 14.60
C GLY A 347 25.79 25.49 13.20
N ARG A 348 26.78 24.82 12.59
CA ARG A 348 27.20 25.03 11.21
C ARG A 348 26.27 24.29 10.25
N TRP A 349 26.02 24.89 9.09
CA TRP A 349 25.19 24.30 8.07
C TRP A 349 26.03 23.53 7.06
N HIS A 350 25.47 22.42 6.58
CA HIS A 350 26.09 21.55 5.59
C HIS A 350 25.04 21.13 4.57
N VAL A 351 25.42 21.12 3.30
CA VAL A 351 24.71 20.34 2.28
C VAL A 351 25.20 18.91 2.41
N LEU A 352 24.27 18.02 2.73
CA LEU A 352 24.50 16.58 2.72
C LEU A 352 23.82 15.98 1.50
N ALA A 353 24.51 15.07 0.81
CA ALA A 353 23.91 14.30 -0.26
C ALA A 353 24.39 12.86 -0.25
N ALA A 354 23.53 11.97 -0.72
CA ALA A 354 23.84 10.56 -0.90
C ALA A 354 23.29 10.03 -2.22
N GLY A 355 24.10 9.19 -2.87
CA GLY A 355 23.73 8.36 -4.00
C GLY A 355 23.56 6.90 -3.57
N SER A 356 22.77 6.15 -4.35
CA SER A 356 22.63 4.70 -4.23
C SER A 356 23.96 3.95 -4.48
N PRO A 357 24.04 2.64 -4.19
CA PRO A 357 25.12 1.81 -4.68
C PRO A 357 25.31 1.95 -6.20
N GLY A 358 26.57 1.92 -6.66
CA GLY A 358 26.95 2.17 -8.06
C GLY A 358 27.21 3.64 -8.41
N VAL A 359 26.98 4.60 -7.49
CA VAL A 359 27.39 6.00 -7.67
C VAL A 359 28.86 6.17 -7.31
N ALA A 360 29.66 6.63 -8.27
CA ALA A 360 31.11 6.78 -8.17
C ALA A 360 31.55 8.19 -7.75
N SER A 361 30.76 9.24 -8.01
CA SER A 361 31.05 10.59 -7.53
C SER A 361 29.79 11.44 -7.42
N LEU A 362 29.84 12.44 -6.54
CA LEU A 362 28.81 13.46 -6.36
C LEU A 362 29.39 14.85 -6.54
N ALA A 363 28.58 15.76 -7.07
CA ALA A 363 28.89 17.18 -7.17
C ALA A 363 27.69 18.03 -6.76
N VAL A 364 28.00 19.15 -6.12
CA VAL A 364 27.06 20.20 -5.74
C VAL A 364 27.46 21.51 -6.42
N SER A 365 26.49 22.23 -6.94
CA SER A 365 26.67 23.56 -7.54
C SER A 365 25.54 24.51 -7.15
N GLY A 366 25.67 25.79 -7.52
CA GLY A 366 24.70 26.85 -7.22
C GLY A 366 25.14 27.69 -6.04
N GLY A 367 24.38 27.67 -4.94
CA GLY A 367 24.69 28.47 -3.75
C GLY A 367 25.93 27.99 -2.97
N VAL A 368 26.47 26.82 -3.31
CA VAL A 368 27.79 26.34 -2.91
C VAL A 368 28.32 25.42 -4.00
N GLU A 369 29.64 25.38 -4.17
CA GLU A 369 30.31 24.45 -5.08
C GLU A 369 31.13 23.44 -4.29
N GLY A 370 31.12 22.20 -4.74
CA GLY A 370 31.89 21.14 -4.13
C GLY A 370 31.67 19.79 -4.80
N GLY A 371 32.48 18.82 -4.42
CA GLY A 371 32.37 17.47 -4.94
C GLY A 371 33.04 16.46 -4.02
N ALA A 372 32.67 15.20 -4.20
CA ALA A 372 33.24 14.08 -3.47
C ALA A 372 33.42 12.89 -4.40
N ALA A 373 34.55 12.20 -4.25
CA ALA A 373 34.69 10.84 -4.75
C ALA A 373 33.83 9.91 -3.89
N GLY A 374 33.09 9.02 -4.54
CA GLY A 374 32.12 8.12 -3.90
C GLY A 374 30.69 8.68 -3.87
N ARG A 375 29.83 7.95 -3.16
CA ARG A 375 28.37 8.18 -3.14
C ARG A 375 27.88 9.09 -2.02
N LEU A 376 28.75 9.74 -1.26
CA LEU A 376 28.39 10.59 -0.12
C LEU A 376 29.08 11.95 -0.26
N LEU A 377 28.36 13.01 0.07
CA LEU A 377 28.87 14.37 0.01
C LEU A 377 28.43 15.14 1.25
N ALA A 378 29.36 15.90 1.83
CA ALA A 378 29.13 16.84 2.91
C ALA A 378 29.95 18.10 2.63
N VAL A 379 29.28 19.21 2.36
CA VAL A 379 29.91 20.49 2.03
C VAL A 379 29.35 21.57 2.93
N GLY A 380 30.22 22.34 3.57
CA GLY A 380 29.81 23.47 4.41
C GLY A 380 28.99 24.48 3.61
N ALA A 381 27.91 24.99 4.20
CA ALA A 381 26.97 25.88 3.54
C ALA A 381 26.43 26.93 4.51
N GLU A 382 25.63 27.84 4.00
CA GLU A 382 24.88 28.80 4.81
C GLU A 382 23.43 28.34 5.02
N ARG A 383 22.75 28.97 5.97
CA ARG A 383 21.32 28.69 6.18
C ARG A 383 20.53 29.11 4.94
N GLY A 384 19.73 28.19 4.40
CA GLY A 384 18.85 28.47 3.27
C GLY A 384 19.52 28.39 1.89
N THR A 385 20.78 27.94 1.82
CA THR A 385 21.46 27.67 0.54
C THR A 385 20.62 26.74 -0.32
N ARG A 386 20.45 27.11 -1.60
CA ARG A 386 19.83 26.28 -2.64
C ARG A 386 20.91 25.76 -3.56
N VAL A 387 20.82 24.48 -3.90
CA VAL A 387 21.85 23.78 -4.67
C VAL A 387 21.26 22.89 -5.73
N ASP A 388 22.06 22.63 -6.75
CA ASP A 388 21.87 21.54 -7.68
C ASP A 388 22.81 20.39 -7.34
N LEU A 389 22.26 19.18 -7.33
CA LEU A 389 22.99 17.96 -7.06
C LEU A 389 23.03 17.07 -8.30
N THR A 390 24.23 16.60 -8.61
CA THR A 390 24.50 15.68 -9.71
C THR A 390 25.41 14.56 -9.22
N GLY A 391 25.32 13.41 -9.87
CA GLY A 391 26.19 12.27 -9.62
C GLY A 391 26.65 11.62 -10.91
N ARG A 392 27.70 10.81 -10.81
CA ARG A 392 28.11 9.88 -11.87
C ARG A 392 28.11 8.46 -11.35
N LEU A 393 27.56 7.55 -12.13
CA LEU A 393 27.66 6.12 -11.89
C LEU A 393 29.07 5.60 -12.23
N GLU A 394 29.37 4.37 -11.81
CA GLU A 394 30.62 3.67 -12.11
C GLU A 394 30.89 3.52 -13.61
N ASP A 395 29.84 3.46 -14.44
CA ASP A 395 29.93 3.41 -15.90
C ASP A 395 30.06 4.81 -16.56
N GLY A 396 30.10 5.88 -15.75
CA GLY A 396 30.20 7.26 -16.21
C GLY A 396 28.85 7.93 -16.51
N THR A 397 27.73 7.20 -16.46
CA THR A 397 26.39 7.76 -16.67
C THR A 397 26.11 8.84 -15.63
N ARG A 398 25.65 10.01 -16.09
CA ARG A 398 25.24 11.10 -15.21
C ARG A 398 23.84 10.83 -14.68
N ILE A 399 23.65 11.03 -13.37
CA ILE A 399 22.34 11.07 -12.72
C ILE A 399 22.13 12.42 -12.05
N ASP A 400 20.89 12.89 -12.01
CA ASP A 400 20.51 14.08 -11.27
C ASP A 400 19.78 13.69 -9.98
N ALA A 401 19.73 14.61 -9.01
CA ALA A 401 18.91 14.41 -7.83
C ALA A 401 17.43 14.20 -8.20
N LEU A 402 16.75 13.36 -7.43
CA LEU A 402 15.31 13.13 -7.54
C LEU A 402 14.55 14.46 -7.34
N ARG A 403 13.62 14.80 -8.23
CA ARG A 403 12.87 16.08 -8.22
C ARG A 403 11.46 15.91 -8.73
#